data_AF-A0A9E2TNJ5-F1
#
_entry.id   AF-A0A9E2TNJ5-F1
#
_cell.length_a   1.000
_cell.length_b   1.000
_cell.length_c   1.000
_cell.angle_alpha   90.00
_cell.angle_beta   90.00
_cell.angle_gamma   90.00
#
_symmetry.space_group_name_H-M   'P 1'
#
loop_
_entity.id
_entity.type
_entity.pdbx_description
1 polymer ?
#
loop_
_entity_poly.entity_id
_entity_poly.type
_entity_poly.pdbx_seq_one_letter_code
_entity_poly.pdbx_strand_id
1 'polypeptide(L)'
;MLHRLALRVLPSLTLAVTEDSVRTRKRVVMFVPGLVAFAVYRAAKHVTSLSEPLTLLLLSGLVSLATAICAYRVGRTVPFSRLIDEDGVPRIVWVLAWIGFVYGVQLSLLVLALLWLVGYDYAKHPDGPAMMAIIIPCTAVARDAFEIGHIRWLERSGRPFATFPDGVALRALLRRIPPAMMQWLGLGVVSCVGLSLAVMPLVNGDWAVLVEGALVTLVAGTVALPAFLSGQAGGRDWVPQFTNTGWGELLKFWWWPGLAFASTYYLVLVGSCLYVLKQPVASPWFFTTAAAVVGAVMALYCYYLGDRRDVENRERGSVSGALLRCPFVMGILGKSREALVGPPLSEPAAAFEKHNQRVSS
;
A
#
# COMPACT_ATOMS: atom_id res chain seq x y z
N MET A 1 -2.24 2.95 4.81
CA MET A 1 -0.97 3.25 4.11
C MET A 1 0.05 2.10 4.20
N LEU A 2 0.25 1.46 5.36
CA LEU A 2 1.20 0.35 5.52
C LEU A 2 0.95 -0.83 4.56
N HIS A 3 -0.30 -1.18 4.29
CA HIS A 3 -0.65 -2.23 3.32
C HIS A 3 0.01 -1.98 1.96
N ARG A 4 -0.03 -0.73 1.48
CA ARG A 4 0.57 -0.32 0.21
C ARG A 4 2.09 -0.41 0.22
N LEU A 5 2.73 -0.10 1.35
CA LEU A 5 4.16 -0.31 1.53
C LEU A 5 4.52 -1.80 1.42
N ALA A 6 3.81 -2.66 2.13
CA ALA A 6 4.03 -4.10 2.11
C ALA A 6 3.88 -4.69 0.70
N LEU A 7 2.83 -4.30 -0.03
CA LEU A 7 2.55 -4.75 -1.41
C LEU A 7 3.65 -4.40 -2.43
N ARG A 8 4.58 -3.51 -2.07
CA ARG A 8 5.55 -2.94 -3.00
C ARG A 8 7.00 -3.09 -2.54
N VAL A 9 7.21 -3.37 -1.26
CA VAL A 9 8.53 -3.62 -0.66
C VAL A 9 8.78 -5.11 -0.47
N LEU A 10 7.75 -5.88 -0.08
CA LEU A 10 7.91 -7.32 0.11
C LEU A 10 7.98 -8.02 -1.25
N PRO A 11 9.06 -8.78 -1.53
CA PRO A 11 9.23 -9.42 -2.83
C PRO A 11 8.10 -10.36 -3.22
N SER A 12 7.58 -11.16 -2.27
CA SER A 12 6.49 -12.11 -2.55
C SER A 12 5.22 -11.42 -3.05
N LEU A 13 4.84 -10.34 -2.37
CA LEU A 13 3.64 -9.55 -2.67
C LEU A 13 3.83 -8.72 -3.93
N THR A 14 4.98 -8.07 -4.07
CA THR A 14 5.30 -7.25 -5.24
C THR A 14 5.19 -8.07 -6.52
N LEU A 15 5.82 -9.25 -6.55
CA LEU A 15 5.79 -10.12 -7.73
C LEU A 15 4.36 -10.50 -8.11
N ALA A 16 3.55 -10.89 -7.13
CA ALA A 16 2.15 -11.29 -7.35
C ALA A 16 1.29 -10.18 -7.97
N VAL A 17 1.55 -8.90 -7.64
CA VAL A 17 0.73 -7.77 -8.13
C VAL A 17 1.30 -7.07 -9.37
N THR A 18 2.49 -7.48 -9.82
CA THR A 18 3.17 -6.91 -10.99
C THR A 18 3.09 -7.76 -12.26
N GLU A 19 2.48 -8.94 -12.22
CA GLU A 19 2.24 -9.76 -13.40
C GLU A 19 1.42 -9.00 -14.46
N ASP A 20 1.76 -9.13 -15.74
CA ASP A 20 1.17 -8.29 -16.81
C ASP A 20 -0.34 -8.49 -16.98
N SER A 21 -0.81 -9.72 -16.76
CA SER A 21 -2.25 -10.06 -16.74
C SER A 21 -2.99 -9.28 -15.64
N VAL A 22 -2.37 -9.13 -14.47
CA VAL A 22 -2.89 -8.40 -13.32
C VAL A 22 -2.82 -6.90 -13.57
N ARG A 23 -1.73 -6.40 -14.17
CA ARG A 23 -1.57 -4.97 -14.50
C ARG A 23 -2.64 -4.48 -15.47
N THR A 24 -3.02 -5.29 -16.45
CA THR A 24 -4.07 -4.93 -17.41
C THR A 24 -5.43 -4.83 -16.75
N ARG A 25 -5.82 -5.84 -15.95
CA ARG A 25 -7.08 -5.80 -15.18
C ARG A 25 -7.10 -4.63 -14.20
N LYS A 26 -5.97 -4.36 -13.54
CA LYS A 26 -5.82 -3.26 -12.58
C LYS A 26 -6.13 -1.91 -13.22
N ARG A 27 -5.72 -1.65 -14.46
CA ARG A 27 -6.06 -0.40 -15.17
C ARG A 27 -7.57 -0.21 -15.33
N VAL A 28 -8.28 -1.28 -15.72
CA VAL A 28 -9.73 -1.27 -15.86
C VAL A 28 -10.42 -1.04 -14.51
N VAL A 29 -9.96 -1.74 -13.48
CA VAL A 29 -10.48 -1.61 -12.11
C VAL A 29 -10.20 -0.23 -11.52
N MET A 30 -9.18 0.48 -11.97
CA MET A 30 -8.94 1.87 -11.55
C MET A 30 -9.80 2.88 -12.33
N PHE A 31 -10.08 2.63 -13.61
CA PHE A 31 -10.80 3.57 -14.46
C PHE A 31 -12.28 3.70 -14.07
N VAL A 32 -12.98 2.57 -13.89
CA VAL A 32 -14.42 2.57 -13.63
C VAL A 32 -14.80 3.28 -12.32
N PRO A 33 -14.14 3.02 -11.17
CA PRO A 33 -14.47 3.71 -9.93
C PRO A 33 -14.20 5.21 -9.97
N GLY A 34 -13.24 5.67 -10.77
CA GLY A 34 -13.02 7.10 -10.97
C GLY A 34 -14.20 7.80 -11.64
N LEU A 35 -14.77 7.17 -12.69
CA LEU A 35 -15.97 7.67 -13.35
C LEU A 35 -17.20 7.62 -12.45
N VAL A 36 -17.38 6.52 -11.70
CA VAL A 36 -18.47 6.40 -10.72
C VAL A 36 -18.35 7.45 -9.63
N ALA A 37 -17.15 7.67 -9.10
CA ALA A 37 -16.88 8.69 -8.09
C ALA A 37 -17.17 10.11 -8.61
N PHE A 38 -16.84 10.40 -9.87
CA PHE A 38 -17.21 11.66 -10.52
C PHE A 38 -18.74 11.81 -10.64
N ALA A 39 -19.45 10.76 -11.05
CA ALA A 39 -20.92 10.78 -11.14
C ALA A 39 -21.56 10.99 -9.75
N VAL A 40 -21.06 10.30 -8.72
CA VAL A 40 -21.51 10.48 -7.33
C VAL A 40 -21.24 11.89 -6.85
N TYR A 41 -20.07 12.46 -7.13
CA TYR A 41 -19.77 13.86 -6.81
C TYR A 41 -20.77 14.82 -7.48
N ARG A 42 -21.04 14.62 -8.78
CA ARG A 42 -22.00 15.45 -9.53
C ARG A 42 -23.41 15.36 -8.94
N ALA A 43 -23.86 14.16 -8.58
CA ALA A 43 -25.16 13.97 -7.95
C ALA A 43 -25.22 14.58 -6.54
N ALA A 44 -24.19 14.34 -5.71
CA ALA A 44 -24.14 14.83 -4.33
C ALA A 44 -24.15 16.36 -4.25
N LYS A 45 -23.53 17.04 -5.23
CA LYS A 45 -23.56 18.52 -5.32
C LYS A 45 -24.98 19.10 -5.36
N HIS A 46 -25.97 18.34 -5.85
CA HIS A 46 -27.37 18.79 -5.89
C HIS A 46 -28.12 18.58 -4.57
N VAL A 47 -27.60 17.75 -3.66
CA VAL A 47 -28.31 17.30 -2.46
C VAL A 47 -27.67 17.85 -1.19
N THR A 48 -26.34 18.01 -1.16
CA THR A 48 -25.60 18.41 0.04
C THR A 48 -24.58 19.51 -0.25
N SER A 49 -24.31 20.34 0.77
CA SER A 49 -23.28 21.37 0.69
C SER A 49 -21.90 20.72 0.83
N LEU A 50 -21.25 20.43 -0.29
CA LEU A 50 -19.87 19.92 -0.35
C LEU A 50 -18.81 21.00 -0.05
N SER A 51 -19.20 22.13 0.56
CA SER A 51 -18.29 23.16 1.06
C SER A 51 -17.78 22.83 2.47
N GLU A 52 -18.44 21.93 3.19
CA GLU A 52 -17.99 21.50 4.51
C GLU A 52 -17.00 20.33 4.39
N PRO A 53 -15.76 20.46 4.91
CA PRO A 53 -14.74 19.42 4.74
C PRO A 53 -15.14 18.07 5.33
N LEU A 54 -15.82 18.03 6.48
CA LEU A 54 -16.22 16.77 7.10
C LEU A 54 -17.26 16.02 6.26
N THR A 55 -18.22 16.73 5.69
CA THR A 55 -19.22 16.16 4.78
C THR A 55 -18.57 15.60 3.53
N LEU A 56 -17.59 16.32 2.96
CA LEU A 56 -16.78 15.84 1.85
C LEU A 56 -15.99 14.56 2.21
N LEU A 57 -15.29 14.55 3.35
CA LEU A 57 -14.50 13.41 3.80
C LEU A 57 -15.37 12.19 4.08
N LEU A 58 -16.55 12.38 4.69
CA LEU A 58 -17.50 11.31 4.93
C LEU A 58 -17.99 10.71 3.60
N LEU A 59 -18.40 11.55 2.64
CA LEU A 59 -18.81 11.09 1.32
C LEU A 59 -17.69 10.35 0.60
N SER A 60 -16.48 10.91 0.59
CA SER A 60 -15.31 10.27 -0.03
C SER A 60 -15.00 8.91 0.62
N GLY A 61 -15.09 8.83 1.95
CA GLY A 61 -14.93 7.60 2.71
C GLY A 61 -15.98 6.55 2.36
N LEU A 62 -17.26 6.94 2.23
CA LEU A 62 -18.36 6.03 1.87
C LEU A 62 -18.23 5.52 0.42
N VAL A 63 -17.89 6.40 -0.52
CA VAL A 63 -17.61 6.02 -1.92
C VAL A 63 -16.43 5.06 -2.00
N SER A 64 -15.37 5.35 -1.22
CA SER A 64 -14.18 4.49 -1.15
C SER A 64 -14.49 3.14 -0.50
N LEU A 65 -15.37 3.09 0.50
CA LEU A 65 -15.84 1.86 1.14
C LEU A 65 -16.59 0.97 0.15
N ALA A 66 -17.56 1.52 -0.58
CA ALA A 66 -18.29 0.79 -1.64
C ALA A 66 -17.35 0.32 -2.75
N THR A 67 -16.38 1.15 -3.11
CA THR A 67 -15.37 0.82 -4.12
C THR A 67 -14.45 -0.32 -3.66
N ALA A 68 -14.02 -0.29 -2.39
CA ALA A 68 -13.12 -1.30 -1.84
C ALA A 68 -13.74 -2.70 -1.90
N ILE A 69 -15.02 -2.87 -1.54
CA ILE A 69 -15.65 -4.20 -1.58
C ILE A 69 -15.84 -4.71 -3.00
N CYS A 70 -16.23 -3.83 -3.93
CA CYS A 70 -16.36 -4.18 -5.34
C CYS A 70 -15.01 -4.57 -5.95
N ALA A 71 -13.96 -3.78 -5.71
CA ALA A 71 -12.62 -4.06 -6.23
C ALA A 71 -11.99 -5.30 -5.58
N TYR A 72 -12.17 -5.49 -4.27
CA TYR A 72 -11.73 -6.69 -3.56
C TYR A 72 -12.39 -7.94 -4.13
N ARG A 73 -13.71 -7.89 -4.37
CA ARG A 73 -14.48 -8.97 -5.00
C ARG A 73 -13.96 -9.31 -6.41
N VAL A 74 -13.65 -8.28 -7.22
CA VAL A 74 -13.06 -8.47 -8.55
C VAL A 74 -11.67 -9.12 -8.46
N GLY A 75 -10.85 -8.73 -7.48
CA GLY A 75 -9.55 -9.37 -7.22
C GLY A 75 -9.68 -10.81 -6.75
N ARG A 76 -10.70 -11.10 -5.94
CA ARG A 76 -10.97 -12.44 -5.39
C ARG A 76 -11.58 -13.43 -6.38
N THR A 77 -12.15 -12.93 -7.49
CA THR A 77 -12.82 -13.72 -8.54
C THR A 77 -13.96 -14.63 -8.05
N VAL A 78 -14.62 -14.25 -6.95
CA VAL A 78 -15.77 -14.98 -6.36
C VAL A 78 -17.04 -14.14 -6.32
N PRO A 79 -18.25 -14.73 -6.19
CA PRO A 79 -19.48 -13.99 -5.91
C PRO A 79 -19.48 -13.39 -4.50
N PHE A 80 -20.26 -12.33 -4.29
CA PHE A 80 -20.33 -11.63 -3.01
C PHE A 80 -20.77 -12.54 -1.84
N SER A 81 -21.68 -13.48 -2.08
CA SER A 81 -22.16 -14.42 -1.06
C SER A 81 -21.04 -15.23 -0.43
N ARG A 82 -20.05 -15.65 -1.24
CA ARG A 82 -18.94 -16.47 -0.77
C ARG A 82 -17.81 -15.70 -0.12
N LEU A 83 -17.79 -14.37 -0.21
CA LEU A 83 -16.71 -13.57 0.39
C LEU A 83 -16.68 -13.73 1.91
N ILE A 84 -17.84 -13.68 2.56
CA ILE A 84 -17.91 -13.78 4.02
C ILE A 84 -17.56 -15.20 4.46
N ASP A 85 -18.08 -16.21 3.75
CA ASP A 85 -17.85 -17.62 4.05
C ASP A 85 -16.38 -18.03 3.84
N GLU A 86 -15.74 -17.53 2.78
CA GLU A 86 -14.36 -17.90 2.43
C GLU A 86 -13.30 -17.01 3.12
N ASP A 87 -13.54 -15.72 3.31
CA ASP A 87 -12.52 -14.80 3.82
C ASP A 87 -12.74 -14.40 5.29
N GLY A 88 -13.93 -14.65 5.81
CA GLY A 88 -14.32 -14.35 7.18
C GLY A 88 -14.68 -12.88 7.39
N VAL A 89 -15.64 -12.66 8.30
CA VAL A 89 -16.10 -11.30 8.69
C VAL A 89 -14.95 -10.36 9.08
N PRO A 90 -13.95 -10.76 9.89
CA PRO A 90 -12.90 -9.84 10.32
C PRO A 90 -12.11 -9.24 9.14
N ARG A 91 -11.88 -10.03 8.08
CA ARG A 91 -11.14 -9.57 6.91
C ARG A 91 -11.96 -8.61 6.06
N ILE A 92 -13.23 -8.94 5.84
CA ILE A 92 -14.13 -8.07 5.08
C ILE A 92 -14.32 -6.73 5.80
N VAL A 93 -14.50 -6.75 7.12
CA VAL A 93 -14.56 -5.53 7.94
C VAL A 93 -13.26 -4.74 7.83
N TRP A 94 -12.11 -5.40 7.88
CA TRP A 94 -10.81 -4.72 7.72
C TRP A 94 -10.66 -4.08 6.32
N VAL A 95 -11.05 -4.77 5.24
CA VAL A 95 -11.03 -4.22 3.88
C VAL A 95 -11.98 -3.01 3.78
N LEU A 96 -13.20 -3.13 4.27
CA LEU A 96 -14.21 -2.06 4.20
C LEU A 96 -13.83 -0.84 5.05
N ALA A 97 -13.56 -1.05 6.33
CA ALA A 97 -13.34 0.03 7.29
C ALA A 97 -11.93 0.62 7.16
N TRP A 98 -10.89 -0.21 7.06
CA TRP A 98 -9.51 0.26 7.07
C TRP A 98 -9.02 0.67 5.68
N ILE A 99 -9.21 -0.19 4.67
CA ILE A 99 -8.75 0.08 3.30
C ILE A 99 -9.74 0.96 2.53
N GLY A 100 -11.04 0.73 2.70
CA GLY A 100 -12.08 1.53 2.06
C GLY A 100 -12.22 2.90 2.70
N PHE A 101 -12.70 2.93 3.93
CA PHE A 101 -13.06 4.19 4.58
C PHE A 101 -11.85 4.99 5.09
N VAL A 102 -11.11 4.46 6.07
CA VAL A 102 -10.02 5.21 6.75
C VAL A 102 -8.93 5.61 5.76
N TYR A 103 -8.47 4.69 4.92
CA TYR A 103 -7.45 4.99 3.92
C TYR A 103 -7.96 5.94 2.83
N GLY A 104 -9.22 5.82 2.41
CA GLY A 104 -9.85 6.78 1.48
C GLY A 104 -9.89 8.20 2.05
N VAL A 105 -10.28 8.36 3.32
CA VAL A 105 -10.25 9.65 4.03
C VAL A 105 -8.84 10.21 4.13
N GLN A 106 -7.85 9.37 4.51
CA GLN A 106 -6.44 9.78 4.55
C GLN A 106 -5.95 10.30 3.20
N LEU A 107 -6.27 9.60 2.11
CA LEU A 107 -5.88 10.07 0.77
C LEU A 107 -6.63 11.33 0.35
N SER A 108 -7.88 11.52 0.80
CA SER A 108 -8.62 12.75 0.56
C SER A 108 -7.95 13.94 1.23
N LEU A 109 -7.54 13.78 2.50
CA LEU A 109 -6.79 14.78 3.25
C LEU A 109 -5.45 15.10 2.60
N LEU A 110 -4.73 14.08 2.13
CA LEU A 110 -3.49 14.24 1.37
C LEU A 110 -3.71 15.12 0.13
N VAL A 111 -4.75 14.84 -0.65
CA VAL A 111 -5.07 15.59 -1.88
C VAL A 111 -5.43 17.04 -1.55
N LEU A 112 -6.29 17.27 -0.55
CA LEU A 112 -6.67 18.62 -0.14
C LEU A 112 -5.48 19.42 0.41
N ALA A 113 -4.59 18.78 1.18
CA ALA A 113 -3.38 19.41 1.67
C ALA A 113 -2.41 19.75 0.53
N LEU A 114 -2.24 18.86 -0.44
CA LEU A 114 -1.39 19.10 -1.61
C LEU A 114 -1.90 20.27 -2.46
N LEU A 115 -3.21 20.35 -2.70
CA LEU A 115 -3.81 21.43 -3.47
C LEU A 115 -3.69 22.78 -2.74
N TRP A 116 -3.92 22.78 -1.42
CA TRP A 116 -3.69 23.97 -0.58
C TRP A 116 -2.26 24.47 -0.67
N LEU A 117 -1.28 23.55 -0.63
CA LEU A 117 0.16 23.84 -0.73
C LEU A 117 0.54 24.54 -2.05
N VAL A 118 -0.16 24.20 -3.14
CA VAL A 118 0.06 24.76 -4.49
C VAL A 118 -0.81 26.02 -4.71
N GLY A 119 -1.55 26.47 -3.71
CA GLY A 119 -2.39 27.66 -3.75
C GLY A 119 -3.81 27.43 -4.29
N TYR A 120 -4.18 26.18 -4.60
CA TYR A 120 -5.54 25.83 -5.02
C TYR A 120 -6.38 25.37 -3.81
N ASP A 121 -6.70 26.35 -2.96
CA ASP A 121 -7.34 26.14 -1.68
C ASP A 121 -8.83 25.74 -1.81
N TYR A 122 -9.21 24.67 -1.09
CA TYR A 122 -10.59 24.20 -0.99
C TYR A 122 -11.53 25.23 -0.36
N ALA A 123 -11.05 26.04 0.58
CA ALA A 123 -11.88 27.09 1.18
C ALA A 123 -12.26 28.19 0.18
N LYS A 124 -11.44 28.43 -0.86
CA LYS A 124 -11.64 29.46 -1.88
C LYS A 124 -12.32 28.91 -3.13
N HIS A 125 -11.96 27.69 -3.53
CA HIS A 125 -12.48 27.01 -4.71
C HIS A 125 -12.93 25.60 -4.32
N PRO A 126 -14.12 25.41 -3.72
CA PRO A 126 -14.49 24.11 -3.16
C PRO A 126 -14.68 23.01 -4.22
N ASP A 127 -15.18 23.37 -5.40
CA ASP A 127 -15.61 22.40 -6.42
C ASP A 127 -14.48 21.52 -6.99
N GLY A 128 -13.35 22.11 -7.36
CA GLY A 128 -12.23 21.38 -7.98
C GLY A 128 -11.53 20.42 -7.01
N PRO A 129 -11.05 20.91 -5.84
CA PRO A 129 -10.46 20.10 -4.80
C PRO A 129 -11.41 19.04 -4.24
N ALA A 130 -12.71 19.34 -4.07
CA ALA A 130 -13.69 18.33 -3.65
C ALA A 130 -13.77 17.16 -4.64
N MET A 131 -13.88 17.48 -5.92
CA MET A 131 -13.92 16.47 -6.98
C MET A 131 -12.66 15.61 -6.98
N MET A 132 -11.47 16.23 -6.92
CA MET A 132 -10.20 15.50 -6.88
C MET A 132 -10.04 14.65 -5.61
N ALA A 133 -10.47 15.18 -4.45
CA ALA A 133 -10.44 14.50 -3.16
C ALA A 133 -11.46 13.35 -3.04
N ILE A 134 -12.37 13.19 -3.99
CA ILE A 134 -13.24 12.00 -4.10
C ILE A 134 -12.68 11.01 -5.13
N ILE A 135 -12.30 11.48 -6.32
CA ILE A 135 -11.87 10.63 -7.43
C ILE A 135 -10.51 9.97 -7.15
N ILE A 136 -9.50 10.76 -6.75
CA ILE A 136 -8.14 10.24 -6.57
C ILE A 136 -8.09 9.18 -5.45
N PRO A 137 -8.70 9.40 -4.28
CA PRO A 137 -8.77 8.37 -3.24
C PRO A 137 -9.53 7.13 -3.69
N CYS A 138 -10.69 7.29 -4.33
CA CYS A 138 -11.48 6.18 -4.84
C CYS A 138 -10.67 5.27 -5.78
N THR A 139 -9.98 5.85 -6.76
CA THR A 139 -9.16 5.08 -7.72
C THR A 139 -7.97 4.38 -7.05
N ALA A 140 -7.34 5.02 -6.06
CA ALA A 140 -6.25 4.42 -5.29
C ALA A 140 -6.73 3.28 -4.37
N VAL A 141 -7.89 3.45 -3.73
CA VAL A 141 -8.54 2.42 -2.91
C VAL A 141 -8.97 1.23 -3.77
N ALA A 142 -9.55 1.47 -4.95
CA ALA A 142 -9.89 0.41 -5.90
C ALA A 142 -8.67 -0.44 -6.25
N ARG A 143 -7.54 0.21 -6.58
CA ARG A 143 -6.29 -0.46 -6.91
C ARG A 143 -5.83 -1.36 -5.76
N ASP A 144 -5.73 -0.80 -4.56
CA ASP A 144 -5.15 -1.50 -3.43
C ASP A 144 -6.08 -2.64 -2.95
N ALA A 145 -7.40 -2.42 -2.92
CA ALA A 145 -8.37 -3.45 -2.56
C ALA A 145 -8.38 -4.61 -3.58
N PHE A 146 -8.26 -4.31 -4.88
CA PHE A 146 -8.09 -5.33 -5.92
C PHE A 146 -6.83 -6.15 -5.72
N GLU A 147 -5.68 -5.51 -5.48
CA GLU A 147 -4.40 -6.19 -5.25
C GLU A 147 -4.47 -7.11 -4.01
N ILE A 148 -5.08 -6.65 -2.92
CA ILE A 148 -5.31 -7.45 -1.71
C ILE A 148 -6.24 -8.64 -2.00
N GLY A 149 -7.31 -8.43 -2.77
CA GLY A 149 -8.21 -9.50 -3.19
C GLY A 149 -7.51 -10.55 -4.04
N HIS A 150 -6.65 -10.12 -4.96
CA HIS A 150 -5.87 -11.01 -5.82
C HIS A 150 -4.86 -11.86 -5.03
N ILE A 151 -4.15 -11.26 -4.06
CA ILE A 151 -3.23 -12.01 -3.18
C ILE A 151 -3.99 -13.06 -2.39
N ARG A 152 -5.17 -12.74 -1.89
CA ARG A 152 -5.99 -13.70 -1.15
C ARG A 152 -6.49 -14.84 -2.05
N TRP A 153 -6.84 -14.54 -3.30
CA TRP A 153 -7.16 -15.58 -4.29
C TRP A 153 -5.96 -16.50 -4.54
N LEU A 154 -4.74 -15.96 -4.69
CA LEU A 154 -3.51 -16.75 -4.83
C LEU A 154 -3.24 -17.62 -3.59
N GLU A 155 -3.41 -17.08 -2.39
CA GLU A 155 -3.25 -17.81 -1.13
C GLU A 155 -4.18 -19.01 -1.05
N ARG A 156 -5.47 -18.81 -1.40
CA ARG A 156 -6.47 -19.88 -1.48
C ARG A 156 -6.22 -20.88 -2.61
N SER A 157 -5.53 -20.46 -3.67
CA SER A 157 -5.13 -21.31 -4.80
C SER A 157 -3.85 -22.11 -4.51
N GLY A 158 -3.36 -22.10 -3.27
CA GLY A 158 -2.22 -22.91 -2.85
C GLY A 158 -0.86 -22.23 -2.93
N ARG A 159 -0.78 -20.91 -3.17
CA ARG A 159 0.46 -20.13 -3.11
C ARG A 159 0.61 -19.46 -1.74
N PRO A 160 1.38 -20.02 -0.79
CA PRO A 160 1.50 -19.43 0.54
C PRO A 160 2.26 -18.09 0.49
N PHE A 161 1.85 -17.17 1.36
CA PHE A 161 2.54 -15.90 1.60
C PHE A 161 2.96 -15.82 3.07
N ALA A 162 4.24 -15.54 3.31
CA ALA A 162 4.78 -15.39 4.66
C ALA A 162 4.10 -14.25 5.45
N THR A 163 3.67 -13.21 4.74
CA THR A 163 3.04 -12.02 5.32
C THR A 163 1.88 -11.57 4.47
N PHE A 164 0.67 -11.56 5.04
CA PHE A 164 -0.48 -10.90 4.47
C PHE A 164 -0.56 -9.44 4.98
N PRO A 165 -0.94 -8.46 4.14
CA PRO A 165 -0.93 -7.04 4.52
C PRO A 165 -2.11 -6.60 5.42
N ASP A 166 -2.55 -7.42 6.38
CA ASP A 166 -3.67 -7.15 7.32
C ASP A 166 -3.24 -6.53 8.67
N GLY A 167 -1.94 -6.29 8.84
CA GLY A 167 -1.37 -5.73 10.06
C GLY A 167 -1.36 -6.68 11.26
N VAL A 168 -1.69 -7.97 11.11
CA VAL A 168 -1.52 -8.97 12.19
C VAL A 168 -0.05 -9.10 12.56
N ALA A 169 0.83 -9.21 11.56
CA ALA A 169 2.27 -9.29 11.79
C ALA A 169 2.83 -8.03 12.47
N LEU A 170 2.34 -6.83 12.11
CA LEU A 170 2.73 -5.60 12.80
C LEU A 170 2.29 -5.62 14.26
N ARG A 171 1.04 -6.01 14.54
CA ARG A 171 0.54 -6.12 15.92
C ARG A 171 1.33 -7.14 16.74
N ALA A 172 1.75 -8.24 16.13
CA ALA A 172 2.64 -9.21 16.78
C ALA A 172 4.01 -8.61 17.10
N LEU A 173 4.59 -7.82 16.18
CA LEU A 173 5.85 -7.10 16.42
C LEU A 173 5.71 -6.08 17.56
N LEU A 174 4.63 -5.29 17.55
CA LEU A 174 4.32 -4.30 18.59
C LEU A 174 4.07 -4.92 19.97
N ARG A 175 3.67 -6.19 20.05
CA ARG A 175 3.56 -6.91 21.34
C ARG A 175 4.91 -7.39 21.86
N ARG A 176 5.88 -7.65 20.97
CA ARG A 176 7.21 -8.12 21.34
C ARG A 176 8.17 -6.99 21.68
N ILE A 177 7.96 -5.81 21.08
CA ILE A 177 8.74 -4.58 21.29
C ILE A 177 10.24 -4.87 21.29
N PRO A 178 10.82 -5.33 20.17
CA PRO A 178 12.26 -5.61 20.13
C PRO A 178 13.05 -4.32 20.42
N PRO A 179 14.15 -4.38 21.19
CA PRO A 179 14.88 -3.20 21.63
C PRO A 179 15.41 -2.37 20.45
N ALA A 180 15.87 -3.04 19.38
CA ALA A 180 16.30 -2.37 18.15
C ALA A 180 15.17 -1.51 17.53
N MET A 181 13.91 -1.98 17.54
CA MET A 181 12.78 -1.20 17.04
C MET A 181 12.56 0.05 17.88
N MET A 182 12.65 -0.06 19.21
CA MET A 182 12.48 1.10 20.10
C MET A 182 13.59 2.13 19.92
N GLN A 183 14.83 1.68 19.70
CA GLN A 183 15.95 2.57 19.38
C GLN A 183 15.68 3.35 18.09
N TRP A 184 15.25 2.68 17.01
CA TRP A 184 14.94 3.37 15.74
C TRP A 184 13.73 4.30 15.84
N LEU A 185 12.70 3.91 16.60
CA LEU A 185 11.54 4.76 16.85
C LEU A 185 11.95 6.02 17.60
N GLY A 186 12.74 5.88 18.67
CA GLY A 186 13.28 7.00 19.44
C GLY A 186 14.17 7.90 18.59
N LEU A 187 15.08 7.31 17.80
CA LEU A 187 15.97 8.05 16.91
C LEU A 187 15.18 8.85 15.86
N GLY A 188 14.15 8.24 15.25
CA GLY A 188 13.29 8.92 14.28
C GLY A 188 12.52 10.10 14.87
N VAL A 189 12.01 9.95 16.10
CA VAL A 189 11.35 11.06 16.82
C VAL A 189 12.35 12.16 17.14
N VAL A 190 13.46 11.81 17.80
CA VAL A 190 14.46 12.80 18.25
C VAL A 190 15.06 13.54 17.07
N SER A 191 15.39 12.86 15.97
CA SER A 191 15.97 13.50 14.78
C SER A 191 14.99 14.47 14.12
N CYS A 192 13.72 14.08 13.96
CA CYS A 192 12.73 14.92 13.29
C CYS A 192 12.31 16.10 14.17
N VAL A 193 12.09 15.88 15.47
CA VAL A 193 11.75 16.96 16.42
C VAL A 193 12.93 17.91 16.60
N GLY A 194 14.16 17.39 16.72
CA GLY A 194 15.37 18.21 16.82
C GLY A 194 15.55 19.09 15.59
N LEU A 195 15.32 18.54 14.38
CA LEU A 195 15.31 19.32 13.15
C LEU A 195 14.21 20.39 13.16
N SER A 196 12.98 20.02 13.52
CA SER A 196 11.84 20.93 13.60
C SER A 196 12.14 22.14 14.48
N LEU A 197 12.64 21.89 15.70
CA LEU A 197 13.02 22.94 16.64
C LEU A 197 14.17 23.82 16.13
N ALA A 198 15.12 23.25 15.37
CA ALA A 198 16.23 24.00 14.79
C ALA A 198 15.81 24.87 13.59
N VAL A 199 14.81 24.43 12.82
CA VAL A 199 14.32 25.11 11.61
C VAL A 199 13.29 26.18 11.94
N MET A 200 12.50 25.99 12.99
CA MET A 200 11.43 26.92 13.40
C MET A 200 11.85 28.40 13.51
N PRO A 201 13.01 28.79 14.05
CA PRO A 201 13.43 30.19 14.11
C PRO A 201 13.79 30.78 12.75
N LEU A 202 14.10 29.93 11.77
CA LEU A 202 14.63 30.29 10.46
C LEU A 202 13.53 30.46 9.40
N VAL A 203 12.33 29.93 9.65
CA VAL A 203 11.27 29.89 8.66
C VAL A 203 10.00 30.53 9.20
N ASN A 204 9.54 31.57 8.51
CA ASN A 204 8.31 32.30 8.82
C ASN A 204 7.43 32.44 7.57
N GLY A 205 6.12 32.61 7.78
CA GLY A 205 5.15 32.86 6.72
C GLY A 205 4.65 31.60 6.00
N ASP A 206 4.05 31.80 4.83
CA ASP A 206 3.29 30.77 4.10
C ASP A 206 4.15 29.58 3.64
N TRP A 207 5.47 29.78 3.47
CA TRP A 207 6.41 28.73 3.09
C TRP A 207 6.85 27.85 4.26
N ALA A 208 6.49 28.17 5.50
CA ALA A 208 6.91 27.42 6.69
C ALA A 208 6.52 25.95 6.64
N VAL A 209 5.27 25.66 6.27
CA VAL A 209 4.76 24.28 6.17
C VAL A 209 5.52 23.49 5.08
N LEU A 210 5.92 24.17 4.00
CA LEU A 210 6.64 23.59 2.87
C LEU A 210 8.07 23.23 3.21
N VAL A 211 8.83 24.18 3.77
CA VAL A 211 10.23 23.99 4.14
C VAL A 211 10.33 22.95 5.27
N GLU A 212 9.49 23.08 6.29
CA GLU A 212 9.42 22.12 7.39
C GLU A 212 9.08 20.71 6.87
N GLY A 213 8.05 20.60 6.04
CA GLY A 213 7.66 19.33 5.43
C GLY A 213 8.79 18.73 4.60
N ALA A 214 9.49 19.51 3.77
CA ALA A 214 10.62 19.02 2.98
C ALA A 214 11.76 18.48 3.87
N LEU A 215 12.14 19.23 4.91
CA LEU A 215 13.24 18.87 5.79
C LEU A 215 12.90 17.67 6.68
N VAL A 216 11.73 17.67 7.33
CA VAL A 216 11.26 16.56 8.17
C VAL A 216 11.17 15.28 7.36
N THR A 217 10.68 15.35 6.12
CA THR A 217 10.49 14.16 5.29
C THR A 217 11.81 13.60 4.76
N LEU A 218 12.78 14.48 4.48
CA LEU A 218 14.15 14.09 4.15
C LEU A 218 14.83 13.38 5.33
N VAL A 219 14.71 13.91 6.55
CA VAL A 219 15.27 13.28 7.75
C VAL A 219 14.57 11.97 8.07
N ALA A 220 13.23 11.94 8.07
CA ALA A 220 12.46 10.72 8.31
C ALA A 220 12.77 9.62 7.27
N GLY A 221 12.88 9.96 5.98
CA GLY A 221 13.29 9.03 4.93
C GLY A 221 14.72 8.51 5.11
N THR A 222 15.62 9.36 5.62
CA THR A 222 17.01 8.98 5.91
C THR A 222 17.11 8.05 7.12
N VAL A 223 16.31 8.24 8.17
CA VAL A 223 16.24 7.32 9.32
C VAL A 223 15.52 6.01 8.97
N ALA A 224 14.55 6.06 8.07
CA ALA A 224 13.79 4.89 7.65
C ALA A 224 14.65 3.80 6.97
N LEU A 225 15.67 4.20 6.20
CA LEU A 225 16.57 3.26 5.50
C LEU A 225 17.37 2.36 6.46
N PRO A 226 18.16 2.88 7.42
CA PRO A 226 18.89 2.04 8.36
C PRO A 226 17.95 1.29 9.32
N ALA A 227 16.78 1.85 9.66
CA ALA A 227 15.75 1.12 10.41
C ALA A 227 15.27 -0.13 9.64
N PHE A 228 15.06 -0.02 8.33
CA PHE A 228 14.73 -1.16 7.46
C PHE A 228 15.86 -2.19 7.42
N LEU A 229 17.11 -1.76 7.23
CA LEU A 229 18.27 -2.66 7.19
C LEU A 229 18.47 -3.39 8.52
N SER A 230 18.27 -2.70 9.64
CA SER A 230 18.32 -3.29 10.98
C SER A 230 17.22 -4.34 11.18
N GLY A 231 15.99 -4.06 10.73
CA GLY A 231 14.91 -5.05 10.72
C GLY A 231 15.27 -6.27 9.87
N GLN A 232 15.86 -6.05 8.69
CA GLN A 232 16.30 -7.14 7.79
C GLN A 232 17.45 -7.97 8.38
N ALA A 233 18.28 -7.39 9.24
CA ALA A 233 19.34 -8.10 9.95
C ALA A 233 18.84 -8.92 11.16
N GLY A 234 17.54 -8.91 11.43
CA GLY A 234 16.94 -9.52 12.62
C GLY A 234 17.24 -8.74 13.91
N GLY A 235 17.36 -7.41 13.81
CA GLY A 235 17.73 -6.53 14.92
C GLY A 235 19.22 -6.51 15.27
N ARG A 236 20.07 -7.11 14.41
CA ARG A 236 21.54 -7.03 14.49
C ARG A 236 22.06 -5.77 13.80
N ASP A 237 23.38 -5.61 13.81
CA ASP A 237 24.04 -4.46 13.19
C ASP A 237 23.64 -4.31 11.71
N TRP A 238 23.25 -3.09 11.35
CA TRP A 238 22.74 -2.74 10.02
C TRP A 238 23.87 -2.35 9.07
N VAL A 239 25.04 -1.97 9.61
CA VAL A 239 26.20 -1.50 8.84
C VAL A 239 26.65 -2.52 7.79
N PRO A 240 26.79 -3.83 8.10
CA PRO A 240 27.17 -4.82 7.08
C PRO A 240 26.17 -4.90 5.92
N GLN A 241 24.88 -4.71 6.20
CA GLN A 241 23.86 -4.74 5.14
C GLN A 241 23.86 -3.48 4.31
N PHE A 242 24.17 -2.33 4.92
CA PHE A 242 24.38 -1.09 4.19
C PHE A 242 25.56 -1.20 3.22
N THR A 243 26.71 -1.72 3.67
CA THR A 243 27.92 -1.84 2.82
C THR A 243 27.76 -2.87 1.71
N ASN A 244 26.96 -3.91 1.92
CA ASN A 244 26.73 -4.97 0.93
C ASN A 244 25.61 -4.63 -0.06
N THR A 245 24.82 -3.58 0.18
CA THR A 245 23.72 -3.17 -0.70
C THR A 245 24.22 -2.13 -1.70
N GLY A 246 23.92 -2.32 -2.98
CA GLY A 246 24.32 -1.36 -4.01
C GLY A 246 23.65 0.01 -3.84
N TRP A 247 24.39 1.09 -4.14
CA TRP A 247 23.89 2.47 -4.05
C TRP A 247 22.58 2.71 -4.78
N GLY A 248 22.38 2.06 -5.94
CA GLY A 248 21.12 2.16 -6.68
C GLY A 248 19.91 1.61 -5.92
N GLU A 249 20.08 0.53 -5.14
CA GLU A 249 19.01 -0.03 -4.32
C GLU A 249 18.74 0.81 -3.08
N LEU A 250 19.80 1.34 -2.45
CA LEU A 250 19.70 2.25 -1.31
C LEU A 250 18.97 3.53 -1.71
N LEU A 251 19.38 4.17 -2.81
CA LEU A 251 18.74 5.38 -3.33
C LEU A 251 17.29 5.11 -3.73
N LYS A 252 17.04 3.96 -4.38
CA LYS A 252 15.69 3.54 -4.72
C LYS A 252 14.82 3.45 -3.47
N PHE A 253 15.27 2.77 -2.42
CA PHE A 253 14.52 2.62 -1.16
C PHE A 253 14.35 3.95 -0.42
N TRP A 254 15.39 4.78 -0.37
CA TRP A 254 15.35 6.09 0.27
C TRP A 254 14.35 7.02 -0.42
N TRP A 255 14.39 7.10 -1.75
CA TRP A 255 13.41 7.86 -2.54
C TRP A 255 12.00 7.27 -2.41
N TRP A 256 11.91 5.95 -2.57
CA TRP A 256 10.68 5.17 -2.49
C TRP A 256 10.95 3.81 -1.83
N PRO A 257 10.41 3.52 -0.62
CA PRO A 257 9.31 4.20 0.04
C PRO A 257 9.67 5.40 0.95
N GLY A 258 10.94 5.60 1.32
CA GLY A 258 11.32 6.49 2.44
C GLY A 258 10.73 7.90 2.36
N LEU A 259 11.21 8.70 1.41
CA LEU A 259 10.83 10.10 1.24
C LEU A 259 9.35 10.23 0.86
N ALA A 260 8.90 9.47 -0.14
CA ALA A 260 7.53 9.57 -0.65
C ALA A 260 6.45 9.31 0.43
N PHE A 261 6.63 8.29 1.28
CA PHE A 261 5.66 8.01 2.34
C PHE A 261 5.80 8.95 3.53
N ALA A 262 7.01 9.40 3.85
CA ALA A 262 7.19 10.44 4.86
C ALA A 262 6.41 11.71 4.48
N SER A 263 6.56 12.19 3.23
CA SER A 263 5.81 13.34 2.73
C SER A 263 4.30 13.09 2.73
N THR A 264 3.89 11.87 2.41
CA THR A 264 2.48 11.50 2.45
C THR A 264 1.91 11.60 3.87
N TYR A 265 2.58 11.04 4.88
CA TYR A 265 2.12 11.15 6.28
C TYR A 265 2.11 12.59 6.76
N TYR A 266 3.14 13.37 6.44
CA TYR A 266 3.21 14.78 6.80
C TYR A 266 2.02 15.57 6.23
N LEU A 267 1.74 15.41 4.93
CA LEU A 267 0.61 16.10 4.28
C LEU A 267 -0.76 15.64 4.82
N VAL A 268 -0.90 14.38 5.20
CA VAL A 268 -2.14 13.91 5.88
C VAL A 268 -2.32 14.61 7.23
N LEU A 269 -1.25 14.84 8.00
CA LEU A 269 -1.32 15.59 9.25
C LEU A 269 -1.66 17.07 9.01
N VAL A 270 -1.05 17.69 8.00
CA VAL A 270 -1.39 19.06 7.55
C VAL A 270 -2.88 19.14 7.19
N GLY A 271 -3.38 18.23 6.35
CA GLY A 271 -4.78 18.18 5.97
C GLY A 271 -5.71 17.93 7.16
N SER A 272 -5.32 17.06 8.10
CA SER A 272 -6.10 16.82 9.32
C SER A 272 -6.21 18.08 10.18
N CYS A 273 -5.10 18.81 10.35
CA CYS A 273 -5.07 20.05 11.10
C CYS A 273 -5.95 21.13 10.45
N LEU A 274 -5.81 21.33 9.14
CA LEU A 274 -6.57 22.33 8.38
C LEU A 274 -8.07 22.02 8.28
N TYR A 275 -8.42 20.78 7.91
CA TYR A 275 -9.78 20.46 7.47
C TYR A 275 -10.62 19.71 8.51
N VAL A 276 -9.99 19.03 9.48
CA VAL A 276 -10.69 18.31 10.55
C VAL A 276 -10.67 19.14 11.83
N LEU A 277 -9.48 19.55 12.28
CA LEU A 277 -9.32 20.32 13.51
C LEU A 277 -9.61 21.81 13.33
N LYS A 278 -9.60 22.30 12.09
CA LYS A 278 -9.77 23.73 11.74
C LYS A 278 -8.78 24.64 12.49
N GLN A 279 -7.55 24.16 12.67
CA GLN A 279 -6.49 24.87 13.38
C GLN A 279 -5.45 25.44 12.40
N PRO A 280 -4.79 26.56 12.74
CA PRO A 280 -3.69 27.08 11.94
C PRO A 280 -2.49 26.13 12.01
N VAL A 281 -2.00 25.70 10.84
CA VAL A 281 -0.84 24.80 10.71
C VAL A 281 0.49 25.47 11.02
N ALA A 282 0.56 26.81 11.04
CA ALA A 282 1.78 27.55 11.37
C ALA A 282 2.00 27.70 12.90
N SER A 283 1.74 26.64 13.67
CA SER A 283 2.00 26.64 15.11
C SER A 283 3.22 25.78 15.46
N PRO A 284 4.08 26.22 16.41
CA PRO A 284 5.17 25.43 16.97
C PRO A 284 4.77 24.00 17.38
N TRP A 285 3.60 23.89 18.01
CA TRP A 285 3.06 22.62 18.47
C TRP A 285 2.70 21.70 17.31
N PHE A 286 2.17 22.24 16.21
CA PHE A 286 1.88 21.44 15.02
C PHE A 286 3.16 20.87 14.41
N PHE A 287 4.19 21.71 14.16
CA PHE A 287 5.42 21.26 13.51
C PHE A 287 6.14 20.18 14.31
N THR A 288 6.34 20.40 15.60
CA THR A 288 7.00 19.43 16.49
C THR A 288 6.21 18.12 16.60
N THR A 289 4.88 18.19 16.72
CA THR A 289 4.02 16.99 16.77
C THR A 289 4.02 16.25 15.44
N ALA A 290 3.91 16.96 14.32
CA ALA A 290 3.94 16.36 12.99
C ALA A 290 5.29 15.67 12.71
N ALA A 291 6.40 16.33 13.07
CA ALA A 291 7.74 15.77 12.97
C ALA A 291 7.90 14.51 13.82
N ALA A 292 7.45 14.53 15.08
CA ALA A 292 7.48 13.36 15.96
C ALA A 292 6.69 12.17 15.38
N VAL A 293 5.45 12.42 14.92
CA VAL A 293 4.59 11.37 14.37
C VAL A 293 5.17 10.79 13.08
N VAL A 294 5.63 11.63 12.15
CA VAL A 294 6.21 11.18 10.88
C VAL A 294 7.49 10.38 11.15
N GLY A 295 8.39 10.89 12.00
CA GLY A 295 9.61 10.19 12.38
C GLY A 295 9.34 8.82 13.00
N ALA A 296 8.42 8.75 13.98
CA ALA A 296 8.03 7.50 14.62
C ALA A 296 7.42 6.49 13.65
N VAL A 297 6.45 6.92 12.83
CA VAL A 297 5.73 6.05 11.90
C VAL A 297 6.66 5.51 10.83
N MET A 298 7.53 6.35 10.27
CA MET A 298 8.47 5.94 9.24
C MET A 298 9.50 4.95 9.77
N ALA A 299 10.08 5.21 10.95
CA ALA A 299 11.00 4.28 11.59
C ALA A 299 10.32 2.93 11.90
N LEU A 300 9.13 2.96 12.50
CA LEU A 300 8.36 1.76 12.84
C LEU A 300 8.02 0.92 11.60
N TYR A 301 7.45 1.55 10.56
CA TYR A 301 7.01 0.83 9.37
C TYR A 301 8.16 0.29 8.57
N CYS A 302 9.26 1.04 8.44
CA CYS A 302 10.43 0.55 7.72
C CYS A 302 11.16 -0.56 8.48
N TYR A 303 11.29 -0.47 9.82
CA TYR A 303 11.78 -1.59 10.63
C TYR A 303 10.90 -2.84 10.46
N TYR A 304 9.58 -2.69 10.54
CA TYR A 304 8.63 -3.78 10.32
C TYR A 304 8.79 -4.43 8.93
N LEU A 305 8.93 -3.63 7.87
CA LEU A 305 9.13 -4.15 6.51
C LEU A 305 10.46 -4.91 6.39
N GLY A 306 11.51 -4.45 7.08
CA GLY A 306 12.79 -5.14 7.17
C GLY A 306 12.64 -6.50 7.85
N ASP A 307 12.01 -6.53 9.02
CA ASP A 307 11.72 -7.76 9.78
C ASP A 307 10.92 -8.77 8.94
N ARG A 308 9.90 -8.32 8.20
CA ARG A 308 9.14 -9.19 7.29
C ARG A 308 9.95 -9.68 6.10
N ARG A 309 10.86 -8.86 5.58
CA ARG A 309 11.78 -9.28 4.51
C ARG A 309 12.76 -10.35 4.99
N ASP A 310 13.25 -10.25 6.22
CA ASP A 310 14.09 -11.29 6.84
C ASP A 310 13.31 -12.62 6.97
N VAL A 311 12.07 -12.58 7.43
CA VAL A 311 11.19 -13.77 7.49
C VAL A 311 11.02 -14.40 6.10
N GLU A 312 10.72 -13.62 5.06
CA GLU A 312 10.62 -14.14 3.69
C GLU A 312 11.92 -14.76 3.19
N ASN A 313 13.06 -14.14 3.49
CA ASN A 313 14.37 -14.66 3.10
C ASN A 313 14.69 -15.99 3.79
N ARG A 314 14.33 -16.12 5.07
CA ARG A 314 14.51 -17.36 5.84
C ARG A 314 13.60 -18.47 5.31
N GLU A 315 12.34 -18.18 5.01
CA GLU A 315 11.41 -19.17 4.47
C GLU A 315 11.83 -19.62 3.07
N ARG A 316 12.27 -18.69 2.19
CA ARG A 316 12.83 -19.04 0.87
C ARG A 316 14.15 -19.80 0.96
N GLY A 317 15.00 -19.45 1.93
CA GLY A 317 16.25 -20.17 2.23
C GLY A 317 16.04 -21.51 2.94
N SER A 318 14.85 -21.75 3.53
CA SER A 318 14.51 -22.98 4.26
C SER A 318 14.07 -24.15 3.37
N VAL A 319 13.92 -23.95 2.05
CA VAL A 319 13.90 -25.07 1.09
C VAL A 319 15.32 -25.61 1.04
N SER A 320 15.65 -26.47 2.00
CA SER A 320 16.95 -27.12 2.10
C SER A 320 17.29 -27.76 0.77
N GLY A 321 18.49 -27.47 0.26
CA GLY A 321 19.04 -28.17 -0.91
C GLY A 321 19.11 -29.69 -0.72
N ALA A 322 18.92 -30.21 0.51
CA ALA A 322 18.75 -31.63 0.79
C ALA A 322 17.34 -32.16 0.44
N LEU A 323 16.28 -31.36 0.62
CA LEU A 323 14.90 -31.72 0.20
C LEU A 323 14.77 -31.78 -1.33
N LEU A 324 15.50 -30.93 -2.05
CA LEU A 324 15.62 -30.96 -3.51
C LEU A 324 16.49 -32.11 -4.04
N ARG A 325 17.25 -32.78 -3.17
CA ARG A 325 18.05 -33.97 -3.51
C ARG A 325 17.35 -35.28 -3.16
N CYS A 326 16.20 -35.26 -2.49
CA CYS A 326 15.40 -36.47 -2.26
C CYS A 326 14.68 -36.88 -3.55
N PRO A 327 15.02 -38.04 -4.16
CA PRO A 327 14.41 -38.49 -5.42
C PRO A 327 12.89 -38.65 -5.32
N PHE A 328 12.41 -38.98 -4.12
CA PHE A 328 10.99 -39.17 -3.83
C PHE A 328 10.18 -37.85 -3.87
N VAL A 329 10.75 -36.74 -3.39
CA VAL A 329 10.08 -35.42 -3.36
C VAL A 329 10.05 -34.81 -4.76
N MET A 330 11.10 -35.03 -5.56
CA MET A 330 11.15 -34.52 -6.92
C MET A 330 10.16 -35.23 -7.86
N GLY A 331 9.87 -36.51 -7.61
CA GLY A 331 8.80 -37.24 -8.33
C GLY A 331 7.38 -36.74 -8.01
N ILE A 332 7.14 -36.29 -6.78
CA ILE A 332 5.84 -35.72 -6.37
C ILE A 332 5.67 -34.30 -6.91
N LEU A 333 6.72 -33.48 -6.85
CA LEU A 333 6.70 -32.11 -7.41
C LEU A 333 6.62 -32.11 -8.94
N GLY A 334 7.22 -33.09 -9.62
CA GLY A 334 7.08 -33.29 -11.07
C GLY A 334 5.63 -33.59 -11.47
N LYS A 335 4.99 -34.57 -10.80
CA LYS A 335 3.59 -34.92 -11.06
C LYS A 335 2.59 -33.82 -10.71
N SER A 336 2.88 -33.02 -9.67
CA SER A 336 2.03 -31.89 -9.28
C SER A 336 2.08 -30.76 -10.31
N ARG A 337 3.21 -30.57 -10.99
CA ARG A 337 3.38 -29.55 -12.03
C ARG A 337 2.62 -29.91 -13.32
N GLU A 338 2.57 -31.19 -13.68
CA GLU A 338 1.76 -31.71 -14.80
C GLU A 338 0.25 -31.69 -14.49
N ALA A 339 -0.15 -31.81 -13.23
CA ALA A 339 -1.57 -31.69 -12.84
C ALA A 339 -2.05 -30.22 -12.77
N LEU A 340 -1.15 -29.26 -12.50
CA LEU A 340 -1.45 -27.82 -12.46
C LEU A 340 -1.42 -27.16 -13.86
N VAL A 341 -0.66 -27.71 -14.80
CA VAL A 341 -0.73 -27.36 -16.21
C VAL A 341 -1.64 -28.36 -16.89
N GLY A 342 -2.96 -28.11 -16.85
CA GLY A 342 -3.92 -28.89 -17.62
C GLY A 342 -3.47 -29.06 -19.08
N PRO A 343 -3.88 -30.15 -19.75
CA PRO A 343 -3.37 -30.50 -21.07
C PRO A 343 -3.55 -29.32 -22.04
N PRO A 344 -2.60 -29.08 -22.95
CA PRO A 344 -2.81 -28.10 -24.01
C PRO A 344 -4.08 -28.49 -24.76
N LEU A 345 -4.99 -27.53 -24.95
CA LEU A 345 -6.10 -27.66 -25.89
C LEU A 345 -5.51 -27.74 -27.31
N SER A 346 -5.06 -28.93 -27.71
CA SER A 346 -4.91 -29.27 -29.11
C SER A 346 -6.27 -29.75 -29.61
N GLU A 347 -6.96 -28.91 -30.37
CA GLU A 347 -8.06 -29.35 -31.23
C GLU A 347 -7.58 -30.46 -32.16
N PRO A 348 -8.30 -31.58 -32.30
CA PRO A 348 -8.10 -32.52 -33.39
C PRO A 348 -9.21 -32.29 -34.43
N ALA A 349 -8.89 -31.60 -35.53
CA ALA A 349 -9.80 -31.50 -36.67
C ALA A 349 -9.06 -31.38 -38.01
N ALA A 350 -8.30 -32.42 -38.37
CA ALA A 350 -7.86 -32.65 -39.76
C ALA A 350 -7.41 -34.11 -39.95
N ALA A 351 -8.29 -35.07 -39.67
CA ALA A 351 -8.04 -36.47 -40.01
C ALA A 351 -9.36 -37.22 -40.27
N PHE A 352 -10.21 -36.67 -41.15
CA PHE A 352 -11.39 -37.39 -41.64
C PHE A 352 -11.81 -36.90 -43.03
N GLU A 353 -10.88 -36.84 -43.98
CA GLU A 353 -11.26 -36.71 -45.40
C GLU A 353 -10.10 -37.11 -46.34
N LYS A 354 -9.88 -38.42 -46.51
CA LYS A 354 -9.19 -39.02 -47.68
C LYS A 354 -9.24 -40.55 -47.66
N HIS A 355 -10.44 -41.11 -47.53
CA HIS A 355 -10.67 -42.52 -47.86
C HIS A 355 -12.12 -42.77 -48.26
N ASN A 356 -12.56 -42.10 -49.33
CA ASN A 356 -13.66 -42.55 -50.19
C ASN A 356 -13.81 -41.56 -51.34
N GLN A 357 -13.08 -41.79 -52.44
CA GLN A 357 -13.61 -41.60 -53.77
C GLN A 357 -12.65 -42.19 -54.82
N ARG A 358 -13.19 -43.21 -55.53
CA ARG A 358 -12.93 -43.60 -56.92
C ARG A 358 -11.77 -44.57 -57.19
N VAL A 359 -12.15 -45.86 -57.23
CA VAL A 359 -11.83 -46.75 -58.35
C VAL A 359 -13.17 -47.25 -58.93
N SER A 360 -13.20 -47.37 -60.27
CA SER A 360 -14.18 -47.96 -61.18
C SER A 360 -15.55 -47.28 -61.40
N SER A 361 -15.64 -46.49 -62.46
CA SER A 361 -16.26 -46.89 -63.75
C SER A 361 -15.98 -45.83 -64.81
#